data_AF-A0A5Q4SVZ5-F1
#
_entry.id   AF-A0A5Q4SVZ5-F1
#
_cell.length_a   1.000
_cell.length_b   1.000
_cell.length_c   1.000
_cell.angle_alpha   90.00
_cell.angle_beta   90.00
_cell.angle_gamma   90.00
#
_symmetry.space_group_name_H-M   'P 1'
#
loop_
_entity.id
_entity.type
_entity.pdbx_description
1 polymer ?
#
loop_
_entity_poly.entity_id
_entity_poly.type
_entity_poly.pdbx_seq_one_letter_code
_entity_poly.pdbx_strand_id
1 'polypeptide(L)'
;ILGMLLAATVVGALARRGADRTVLRTAGSMVLGSVIIYAVGVPYLALATGMSLPAAVSAGLVPFLIGDALKAALAMGALPAAWKLVGRRG
;
A
#
# COMPACT_ATOMS: atom_id res chain seq x y z
N ILE A 1 0.78 -9.25 -9.96
CA ILE A 1 1.22 -8.17 -10.89
C ILE A 1 0.03 -7.37 -11.43
N LEU A 2 -1.02 -8.02 -11.94
CA LEU A 2 -2.22 -7.33 -12.46
C LEU A 2 -2.83 -6.34 -11.46
N GLY A 3 -3.01 -6.74 -10.19
CA GLY A 3 -3.51 -5.84 -9.14
C GLY A 3 -2.59 -4.65 -8.86
N MET A 4 -1.28 -4.82 -8.95
CA MET A 4 -0.32 -3.72 -8.79
C MET A 4 -0.36 -2.74 -9.96
N LEU A 5 -0.53 -3.23 -11.20
CA LEU A 5 -0.68 -2.38 -12.38
C LEU A 5 -1.94 -1.51 -12.27
N LEU A 6 -3.06 -2.10 -11.85
CA LEU A 6 -4.34 -1.41 -11.64
C LEU A 6 -4.27 -0.41 -10.49
N ALA A 7 -3.64 -0.77 -9.38
CA ALA A 7 -3.46 0.14 -8.26
C ALA A 7 -2.55 1.33 -8.65
N ALA A 8 -1.44 1.08 -9.34
CA ALA A 8 -0.52 2.13 -9.77
C ALA A 8 -1.16 3.12 -10.74
N THR A 9 -2.01 2.66 -11.67
CA THR A 9 -2.72 3.56 -12.60
C THR A 9 -3.76 4.41 -11.88
N VAL A 10 -4.55 3.81 -10.98
CA VAL A 10 -5.59 4.53 -10.23
C VAL A 10 -4.98 5.52 -9.23
N VAL A 11 -4.02 5.09 -8.42
CA VAL A 11 -3.34 5.96 -7.45
C VAL A 11 -2.55 7.05 -8.16
N GLY A 12 -1.83 6.71 -9.23
CA GLY A 12 -1.10 7.70 -10.03
C GLY A 12 -2.02 8.72 -10.71
N ALA A 13 -3.21 8.32 -11.16
CA ALA A 13 -4.21 9.25 -11.68
C ALA A 13 -4.79 10.16 -10.59
N LEU A 14 -5.03 9.64 -9.39
CA LEU A 14 -5.45 10.42 -8.23
C LEU A 14 -4.38 11.44 -7.82
N ALA A 15 -3.11 11.01 -7.75
CA ALA A 15 -1.98 11.88 -7.42
C ALA A 15 -1.88 13.05 -8.40
N ARG A 16 -1.97 12.80 -9.72
CA ARG A 16 -1.99 13.87 -10.74
C ARG A 16 -3.15 14.86 -10.59
N ARG A 17 -4.26 14.44 -9.96
CA ARG A 17 -5.42 15.29 -9.64
C ARG A 17 -5.28 16.04 -8.31
N GLY A 18 -4.13 15.96 -7.65
CA GLY A 18 -3.88 16.63 -6.38
C GLY A 18 -4.38 15.85 -5.16
N ALA A 19 -4.55 14.53 -5.28
CA ALA A 19 -4.82 13.67 -4.13
C ALA A 19 -3.60 13.49 -3.21
N ASP A 20 -2.45 14.01 -3.60
CA ASP A 20 -1.22 14.09 -2.81
C ASP A 20 -1.09 15.41 -2.00
N ARG A 21 -1.99 16.37 -2.24
CA ARG A 21 -1.88 17.74 -1.68
C ARG A 21 -2.23 17.85 -0.20
N THR A 22 -2.94 16.88 0.37
CA THR A 22 -3.28 16.88 1.80
C THR A 22 -3.08 15.48 2.36
N VAL A 23 -2.60 15.41 3.61
CA VAL A 23 -2.33 14.13 4.30
C VAL A 23 -3.52 13.17 4.24
N LEU A 24 -4.75 13.70 4.39
CA LEU A 24 -5.97 12.91 4.35
C LEU A 24 -6.25 12.33 2.94
N ARG A 25 -6.00 13.09 1.88
CA ARG A 25 -6.17 12.61 0.50
C ARG A 25 -5.07 11.62 0.13
N THR A 26 -3.85 11.84 0.59
CA THR A 26 -2.72 10.93 0.39
C THR A 26 -3.03 9.60 1.06
N ALA A 27 -3.44 9.62 2.34
CA ALA A 27 -3.87 8.43 3.07
C ALA A 27 -5.03 7.70 2.36
N GLY A 28 -6.04 8.44 1.89
CA GLY A 28 -7.14 7.88 1.11
C GLY A 28 -6.68 7.20 -0.19
N SER A 29 -5.74 7.81 -0.92
CA SER A 29 -5.19 7.23 -2.15
C SER A 29 -4.37 5.96 -1.89
N MET A 30 -3.62 5.92 -0.79
CA MET A 30 -2.86 4.74 -0.37
C MET A 30 -3.78 3.59 0.02
N VAL A 31 -4.81 3.86 0.82
CA VAL A 31 -5.83 2.86 1.20
C VAL A 31 -6.52 2.32 -0.06
N LEU A 32 -6.90 3.18 -0.99
CA LEU A 32 -7.55 2.78 -2.23
C LEU A 32 -6.64 1.85 -3.06
N GLY A 33 -5.35 2.17 -3.16
CA GLY A 33 -4.36 1.33 -3.82
C GLY A 33 -4.25 -0.06 -3.19
N SER A 34 -4.14 -0.13 -1.85
CA SER A 34 -4.11 -1.40 -1.13
C SER A 34 -5.40 -2.21 -1.33
N VAL A 35 -6.57 -1.56 -1.28
CA VAL A 35 -7.86 -2.23 -1.55
C VAL A 35 -7.90 -2.83 -2.95
N ILE A 36 -7.43 -2.12 -3.98
CA ILE A 36 -7.38 -2.63 -5.36
C ILE A 36 -6.44 -3.84 -5.45
N ILE A 37 -5.27 -3.78 -4.81
CA ILE A 37 -4.32 -4.89 -4.78
C ILE A 37 -4.94 -6.12 -4.13
N TYR A 38 -5.61 -5.97 -2.97
CA TYR A 38 -6.24 -7.09 -2.28
C TYR A 38 -7.49 -7.62 -2.98
N ALA A 39 -8.30 -6.74 -3.59
CA ALA A 39 -9.49 -7.12 -4.35
C ALA A 39 -9.15 -8.01 -5.55
N VAL A 40 -7.97 -7.80 -6.17
CA VAL A 40 -7.49 -8.65 -7.26
C VAL A 40 -6.66 -9.83 -6.73
N GLY A 41 -5.87 -9.62 -5.69
CA GLY A 41 -4.94 -10.61 -5.14
C GLY A 41 -5.61 -11.75 -4.37
N VAL A 42 -6.63 -11.46 -3.56
CA VAL A 42 -7.31 -12.47 -2.72
C VAL A 42 -8.10 -13.49 -3.55
N PRO A 43 -8.91 -13.11 -4.55
CA PRO A 43 -9.57 -14.09 -5.42
C PRO A 43 -8.59 -14.92 -6.24
N TYR A 44 -7.51 -14.30 -6.74
CA TYR A 44 -6.45 -15.03 -7.44
C TYR A 44 -5.77 -16.06 -6.52
N LEU A 45 -5.47 -15.67 -5.27
CA LEU A 45 -4.87 -16.57 -4.29
C LEU A 45 -5.79 -17.74 -3.97
N ALA A 46 -7.09 -17.49 -3.74
CA ALA A 46 -8.08 -18.53 -3.49
C ALA A 46 -8.18 -19.54 -4.65
N LEU A 47 -8.20 -19.06 -5.90
CA LEU A 47 -8.23 -19.92 -7.08
C LEU A 47 -6.93 -20.70 -7.29
N ALA A 48 -5.78 -20.07 -7.05
CA ALA A 48 -4.47 -20.70 -7.27
C ALA A 48 -4.13 -21.75 -6.19
N THR A 49 -4.61 -21.59 -4.96
CA THR A 49 -4.33 -22.52 -3.85
C THR A 49 -5.48 -23.48 -3.55
N GLY A 50 -6.64 -23.30 -4.20
CA GLY A 50 -7.85 -24.06 -3.91
C GLY A 50 -8.45 -23.80 -2.52
N MET A 51 -8.01 -22.74 -1.84
CA MET A 51 -8.52 -22.36 -0.52
C MET A 51 -9.88 -21.66 -0.60
N SER A 52 -10.68 -21.80 0.46
CA SER A 52 -11.90 -21.00 0.62
C SER A 52 -11.57 -19.51 0.76
N LEU A 53 -12.46 -18.65 0.28
CA LEU A 53 -12.30 -17.19 0.32
C LEU A 53 -11.91 -16.65 1.72
N PRO A 54 -12.52 -17.13 2.84
CA PRO A 54 -12.13 -16.70 4.19
C PRO A 54 -10.69 -17.06 4.55
N ALA A 55 -10.21 -18.23 4.12
CA ALA A 55 -8.84 -18.68 4.37
C ALA A 55 -7.82 -17.90 3.51
N ALA A 56 -8.18 -17.54 2.28
CA ALA A 56 -7.35 -16.67 1.44
C ALA A 56 -7.25 -15.25 2.01
N VAL A 57 -8.32 -14.72 2.62
CA VAL A 57 -8.29 -13.42 3.32
C VAL A 57 -7.38 -13.49 4.55
N SER A 58 -7.49 -14.52 5.40
CA SER A 58 -6.65 -14.61 6.59
C SER A 58 -5.17 -14.82 6.26
N ALA A 59 -4.87 -15.63 5.24
CA ALA A 59 -3.50 -15.90 4.81
C ALA A 59 -2.89 -14.76 3.97
N GLY A 60 -3.69 -14.02 3.21
CA GLY A 60 -3.21 -13.00 2.28
C GLY A 60 -3.33 -11.55 2.77
N LEU A 61 -4.42 -11.20 3.45
CA LEU A 61 -4.71 -9.82 3.88
C LEU A 61 -3.97 -9.47 5.19
N VAL A 62 -4.07 -10.34 6.20
CA VAL A 62 -3.57 -10.06 7.56
C VAL A 62 -2.06 -9.87 7.62
N PRO A 63 -1.21 -10.78 7.10
CA PRO A 63 0.24 -10.59 7.18
C PRO A 63 0.72 -9.41 6.34
N PHE A 64 0.09 -9.13 5.20
CA PHE A 64 0.45 -7.99 4.37
C PHE A 64 0.07 -6.65 5.02
N LEU A 65 -1.07 -6.54 5.70
CA LEU A 65 -1.45 -5.33 6.43
C LEU A 65 -0.46 -4.96 7.53
N ILE A 66 0.02 -5.97 8.27
CA ILE A 66 1.06 -5.80 9.30
C ILE A 66 2.37 -5.34 8.65
N GLY A 67 2.75 -5.97 7.54
CA GLY A 67 3.92 -5.58 6.76
C GLY A 67 3.84 -4.14 6.24
N ASP A 68 2.67 -3.70 5.78
CA ASP A 68 2.42 -2.36 5.28
C ASP A 68 2.50 -1.32 6.41
N ALA A 69 1.91 -1.61 7.57
CA ALA A 69 1.99 -0.76 8.75
C ALA A 69 3.43 -0.60 9.23
N LEU A 70 4.20 -1.70 9.27
CA LEU A 70 5.61 -1.67 9.66
C LEU A 70 6.45 -0.86 8.66
N LYS A 71 6.24 -1.06 7.35
CA LYS A 71 6.93 -0.28 6.30
C LYS A 71 6.59 1.20 6.39
N ALA A 72 5.32 1.55 6.63
CA ALA A 72 4.90 2.92 6.79
C ALA A 72 5.55 3.56 8.03
N ALA A 73 5.58 2.85 9.16
CA ALA A 73 6.25 3.32 10.37
C ALA A 73 7.77 3.54 10.15
N LEU A 74 8.43 2.59 9.48
CA LEU A 74 9.84 2.71 9.11
C LEU A 74 10.07 3.89 8.17
N ALA A 75 9.24 4.09 7.14
CA ALA A 75 9.37 5.22 6.24
C ALA A 75 9.17 6.56 6.96
N MET A 76 8.16 6.66 7.83
CA MET A 76 7.88 7.86 8.63
C MET A 76 8.99 8.16 9.65
N GLY A 77 9.70 7.16 10.18
CA GLY A 77 10.83 7.37 11.08
C GLY A 77 12.16 7.62 10.35
N ALA A 78 12.44 6.83 9.32
CA ALA A 78 13.73 6.83 8.62
C ALA A 78 13.91 8.03 7.70
N LEU A 79 12.86 8.47 6.96
CA LEU A 79 13.00 9.63 6.08
C LEU A 79 13.36 10.90 6.87
N PRO A 80 12.61 11.34 7.90
CA PRO A 80 12.96 12.55 8.65
C PRO A 80 14.32 12.45 9.34
N ALA A 81 14.67 11.26 9.85
CA ALA A 81 15.98 11.03 10.45
C ALA A 81 17.11 11.18 9.42
N ALA A 82 16.95 10.61 8.22
CA ALA A 82 17.91 10.74 7.12
C ALA A 82 18.07 12.21 6.68
N TRP A 83 16.96 12.94 6.50
CA TRP A 83 17.01 14.37 6.15
C TRP A 83 17.66 15.22 7.25
N LYS A 84 17.40 14.91 8.52
CA LYS A 84 18.02 15.59 9.67
C LYS A 84 19.53 15.29 9.78
N LEU A 85 19.98 14.11 9.37
CA LEU A 85 21.40 13.74 9.37
C LEU A 85 22.16 14.38 8.20
N VAL A 86 21.55 14.40 7.02
CA VAL A 86 22.14 14.97 5.80
C VAL A 86 22.13 16.50 5.85
N GLY A 87 21.05 17.12 6.35
CA GLY A 87 20.94 18.58 6.49
C GLY A 87 21.80 19.19 7.61
N ARG A 88 22.41 18.37 8.47
CA ARG A 88 23.38 18.82 9.50
C ARG A 88 24.82 18.93 8.99
N ARG A 89 25.05 18.76 7.68
CA ARG A 89 26.35 18.92 7.01
C ARG A 89 26.41 20.12 6.06
N GLY A 90 25.52 21.11 6.23
CA GLY A 90 25.58 22.40 5.52
C GLY A 90 25.88 23.53 6.49
#